data_AF-A0A9P4YRJ3-F1
#
_entry.id   AF-A0A9P4YRJ3-F1
#
_cell.length_a   1.000
_cell.length_b   1.000
_cell.length_c   1.000
_cell.angle_alpha   90.00
_cell.angle_beta   90.00
_cell.angle_gamma   90.00
#
_symmetry.space_group_name_H-M   'P 1'
#
loop_
_entity.id
_entity.type
_entity.pdbx_description
1 polymer ?
#
loop_
_entity_poly.entity_id
_entity_poly.type
_entity_poly.pdbx_seq_one_letter_code
_entity_poly.pdbx_strand_id
1 'polypeptide(L)'
;MPMPVPNNNHMPLLPALHGSQESVTLAPIWPENANHGFPRDNWSVSHQASAPAPQHMSQSPHGSELRTFPLQDVQEACLLKYYVEEIGHWLDLADEDRHFQLVVPVRARSQPHLLNSIFAVAARHLCRMPQYRTAQGIEYMGQLLPHLDKHSAVEYTLKCIPALRNFHEAHDDEYRDSIIATAVILRQLEEIDDEDDGSQHPDRLSTLGPHSTSEQINFLPIIDSVLRSPPSQTLFGRRSLIRAAYWMALRQEIYHSFTRRQAPQLILASDYWPTASNANKAVMHTVQVVRWLWGDGTEQEWKRLVKQQDHVEQDVLESFRPIFRKQPDRTRGEIFPTVWYASNIEVTSNQQAMMAKSVLLAENPALKGQSASRSSVRQAESDVRALILELCGAALCPPASPPAILNAAFVIQMYGDFFTDPYERQALGVIVAKYRATNAWPSQKLTEMFG
;
A
#
# COMPACT_ATOMS: atom_id res chain seq x y z
N MET A 1 -30.51 40.54 25.54
CA MET A 1 -29.20 40.30 26.18
C MET A 1 -28.46 39.28 25.35
N PRO A 2 -27.42 39.68 24.59
CA PRO A 2 -26.60 38.74 23.84
C PRO A 2 -25.54 38.11 24.76
N MET A 3 -25.49 36.78 24.78
CA MET A 3 -24.47 36.00 25.48
C MET A 3 -23.19 35.92 24.62
N PRO A 4 -22.00 35.84 25.25
CA PRO A 4 -20.72 36.10 24.58
C PRO A 4 -20.14 34.87 23.87
N VAL A 5 -19.35 35.15 22.83
CA VAL A 5 -18.56 34.20 22.03
C VAL A 5 -17.30 33.79 22.82
N PRO A 6 -16.96 32.49 22.98
CA PRO A 6 -15.71 32.09 23.60
C PRO A 6 -14.55 32.22 22.62
N ASN A 7 -13.56 33.02 23.02
CA ASN A 7 -12.28 33.23 22.39
C ASN A 7 -11.36 32.02 22.66
N ASN A 8 -11.06 31.20 21.64
CA ASN A 8 -10.21 30.01 21.78
C ASN A 8 -8.78 30.34 21.35
N ASN A 9 -8.04 31.02 22.23
CA ASN A 9 -6.59 31.16 22.15
C ASN A 9 -6.04 30.89 23.54
N HIS A 10 -5.73 29.62 23.87
CA HIS A 10 -4.77 29.22 24.90
C HIS A 10 -4.55 27.70 24.85
N MET A 11 -3.47 27.29 24.18
CA MET A 11 -2.81 25.99 24.41
C MET A 11 -2.12 26.03 25.79
N PRO A 12 -2.28 25.05 26.68
CA PRO A 12 -1.49 24.97 27.90
C PRO A 12 -0.09 24.43 27.60
N LEU A 13 0.92 25.24 27.92
CA LEU A 13 2.33 24.85 28.00
C LEU A 13 2.50 23.79 29.10
N LEU A 14 3.06 22.64 28.75
CA LEU A 14 3.50 21.62 29.71
C LEU A 14 4.73 22.13 30.49
N PRO A 15 4.87 21.81 31.80
CA PRO A 15 5.98 22.33 32.59
C PRO A 15 7.30 21.62 32.28
N ALA A 16 8.37 22.40 32.14
CA ALA A 16 9.74 21.91 32.09
C ALA A 16 10.14 21.30 33.45
N LEU A 17 10.56 20.03 33.43
CA LEU A 17 11.20 19.38 34.57
C LEU A 17 12.72 19.49 34.41
N HIS A 18 13.31 20.34 35.26
CA HIS A 18 14.73 20.31 35.58
C HIS A 18 15.02 19.13 36.51
N GLY A 19 16.04 18.32 36.18
CA GLY A 19 16.52 17.26 37.06
C GLY A 19 17.76 16.54 36.51
N SER A 20 18.93 17.04 36.93
CA SER A 20 20.20 16.33 37.20
C SER A 20 20.82 15.39 36.15
N GLN A 21 22.02 15.79 35.72
CA GLN A 21 23.03 14.97 35.04
C GLN A 21 23.52 13.83 35.95
N GLU A 22 23.45 12.58 35.47
CA GLU A 22 24.42 11.53 35.82
C GLU A 22 24.79 10.76 34.55
N SER A 23 26.08 10.81 34.21
CA SER A 23 26.70 10.15 33.08
C SER A 23 27.01 8.69 33.43
N VAL A 24 26.34 7.73 32.78
CA VAL A 24 26.72 6.32 32.81
C VAL A 24 27.05 5.87 31.40
N THR A 25 28.35 5.77 31.10
CA THR A 25 28.91 5.19 29.88
C THR A 25 28.83 3.66 29.95
N LEU A 26 28.03 3.05 29.08
CA LEU A 26 28.05 1.60 28.84
C LEU A 26 28.75 1.32 27.50
N ALA A 27 29.90 0.64 27.57
CA ALA A 27 30.69 0.18 26.43
C ALA A 27 30.07 -1.07 25.78
N PRO A 28 30.25 -1.28 24.45
CA PRO A 28 29.73 -2.47 23.78
C PRO A 28 30.63 -3.68 24.03
N ILE A 29 30.00 -4.77 24.48
CA ILE A 29 30.60 -6.08 24.72
C ILE A 29 30.74 -6.80 23.36
N TRP A 30 31.98 -7.06 22.94
CA TRP A 30 32.32 -8.04 21.89
C TRP A 30 32.89 -9.29 22.57
N PRO A 31 32.49 -10.52 22.19
CA PRO A 31 33.17 -11.71 22.68
C PRO A 31 34.35 -12.08 21.77
N GLU A 32 35.56 -12.08 22.34
CA GLU A 32 36.76 -12.67 21.76
C GLU A 32 36.94 -14.15 22.16
N ASN A 33 37.38 -14.93 21.18
CA ASN A 33 38.19 -16.17 21.23
C ASN A 33 37.59 -17.50 21.70
N ALA A 34 37.49 -18.42 20.72
CA ALA A 34 37.78 -19.84 20.91
C ALA A 34 38.89 -20.26 19.91
N ASN A 35 39.96 -20.80 20.46
CA ASN A 35 41.23 -21.12 19.82
C ASN A 35 41.27 -22.64 19.58
N HIS A 36 41.41 -23.09 18.32
CA HIS A 36 41.79 -24.48 17.99
C HIS A 36 42.86 -24.47 16.90
N GLY A 37 43.96 -25.17 17.17
CA GLY A 37 45.22 -25.02 16.45
C GLY A 37 45.53 -26.04 15.36
N PHE A 38 46.62 -25.69 14.67
CA PHE A 38 47.57 -26.45 13.84
C PHE A 38 47.22 -26.73 12.36
N PRO A 39 48.23 -26.87 11.46
CA PRO A 39 49.63 -26.43 11.50
C PRO A 39 50.05 -25.54 10.31
N ARG A 40 51.20 -24.87 10.49
CA ARG A 40 51.94 -24.07 9.49
C ARG A 40 52.49 -24.95 8.37
N ASP A 41 52.30 -24.50 7.13
CA ASP A 41 53.23 -24.78 6.04
C ASP A 41 53.68 -23.48 5.37
N ASN A 42 54.96 -23.48 5.02
CA ASN A 42 55.83 -22.34 4.83
C ASN A 42 56.18 -22.28 3.34
N TRP A 43 55.71 -21.27 2.60
CA TRP A 43 56.21 -20.99 1.25
C TRP A 43 56.37 -19.48 1.04
N SER A 44 57.63 -19.06 1.14
CA SER A 44 58.15 -17.78 0.70
C SER A 44 58.19 -17.69 -0.82
N VAL A 45 57.58 -16.66 -1.42
CA VAL A 45 57.91 -16.21 -2.79
C VAL A 45 57.83 -14.67 -2.89
N SER A 46 59.02 -14.08 -2.99
CA SER A 46 59.49 -12.94 -3.78
C SER A 46 58.52 -11.83 -4.24
N HIS A 47 58.90 -10.60 -3.89
CA HIS A 47 58.49 -9.34 -4.50
C HIS A 47 58.75 -9.31 -6.01
N GLN A 48 57.74 -8.95 -6.80
CA GLN A 48 57.92 -8.27 -8.09
C GLN A 48 56.85 -7.18 -8.23
N ALA A 49 57.33 -5.96 -8.45
CA ALA A 49 56.53 -4.78 -8.73
C ALA A 49 55.84 -4.92 -10.10
N SER A 50 54.55 -4.59 -10.19
CA SER A 50 53.82 -4.47 -11.45
C SER A 50 53.24 -3.07 -11.60
N ALA A 51 53.51 -2.47 -12.76
CA ALA A 51 53.16 -1.13 -13.19
C ALA A 51 51.62 -0.91 -13.27
N PRO A 52 51.13 0.34 -13.23
CA PRO A 52 49.70 0.61 -13.25
C PRO A 52 49.09 0.35 -14.63
N ALA A 53 47.99 -0.41 -14.66
CA ALA A 53 47.18 -0.64 -15.85
C ALA A 53 46.38 0.64 -16.21
N PRO A 54 46.15 0.91 -17.51
CA PRO A 54 45.43 2.10 -17.95
C PRO A 54 43.95 2.01 -17.55
N GLN A 55 43.48 3.08 -16.90
CA GLN A 55 42.06 3.29 -16.61
C GLN A 55 41.31 3.53 -17.93
N HIS A 56 40.67 2.49 -18.45
CA HIS A 56 39.60 2.69 -19.42
C HIS A 56 38.36 3.19 -18.67
N MET A 57 38.12 4.50 -18.75
CA MET A 57 36.85 5.10 -18.37
C MET A 57 35.75 4.53 -19.26
N SER A 58 35.01 3.56 -18.72
CA SER A 58 33.72 3.16 -19.25
C SER A 58 32.73 4.29 -18.95
N GLN A 59 32.62 5.26 -19.86
CA GLN A 59 31.51 6.21 -19.84
C GLN A 59 30.23 5.44 -20.16
N SER A 60 29.42 5.16 -19.14
CA SER A 60 28.06 4.64 -19.33
C SER A 60 27.20 5.71 -20.00
N PRO A 61 26.52 5.39 -21.12
CA PRO A 61 25.61 6.31 -21.77
C PRO A 61 24.27 6.33 -21.01
N HIS A 62 23.74 7.53 -20.77
CA HIS A 62 22.52 7.88 -20.01
C HIS A 62 22.72 8.09 -18.49
N GLY A 63 23.21 9.28 -18.13
CA GLY A 63 23.38 9.73 -16.76
C GLY A 63 22.04 9.94 -16.06
N SER A 64 21.65 8.99 -15.21
CA SER A 64 20.95 9.35 -13.98
C SER A 64 22.03 9.86 -13.02
N GLU A 65 22.04 11.16 -12.74
CA GLU A 65 22.97 11.73 -11.76
C GLU A 65 22.80 11.00 -10.43
N LEU A 66 23.84 10.27 -10.01
CA LEU A 66 23.88 9.63 -8.70
C LEU A 66 23.79 10.74 -7.65
N ARG A 67 22.71 10.75 -6.87
CA ARG A 67 22.55 11.70 -5.76
C ARG A 67 23.51 11.35 -4.65
N THR A 68 24.21 12.37 -4.14
CA THR A 68 25.08 12.21 -2.97
C THR A 68 24.26 12.36 -1.69
N PHE A 69 24.61 11.58 -0.67
CA PHE A 69 24.02 11.69 0.66
C PHE A 69 25.00 12.38 1.61
N PRO A 70 24.56 13.35 2.45
CA PRO A 70 23.18 13.82 2.62
C PRO A 70 22.63 14.54 1.38
N LEU A 71 21.32 14.39 1.13
CA LEU A 71 20.65 15.07 0.01
C LEU A 71 20.79 16.59 0.18
N GLN A 72 21.16 17.27 -0.91
CA GLN A 72 21.39 18.72 -0.91
C GLN A 72 20.13 19.51 -1.28
N ASP A 73 19.21 18.90 -2.01
CA ASP A 73 17.90 19.49 -2.30
C ASP A 73 16.92 19.23 -1.15
N VAL A 74 16.38 20.32 -0.61
CA VAL A 74 15.41 20.28 0.50
C VAL A 74 14.13 19.59 0.08
N GLN A 75 13.68 19.78 -1.17
CA GLN A 75 12.47 19.11 -1.67
C GLN A 75 12.65 17.60 -1.67
N GLU A 76 13.72 17.09 -2.30
CA GLU A 76 14.03 15.65 -2.27
C GLU A 76 14.19 15.09 -0.85
N ALA A 77 14.84 15.82 0.06
CA ALA A 77 14.97 15.41 1.45
C ALA A 77 13.59 15.29 2.15
N CYS A 78 12.72 16.29 1.96
CA CYS A 78 11.34 16.27 2.47
C CYS A 78 10.53 15.12 1.86
N LEU A 79 10.65 14.85 0.56
CA LEU A 79 9.94 13.76 -0.12
C LEU A 79 10.37 12.38 0.39
N LEU A 80 11.67 12.13 0.56
CA LEU A 80 12.16 10.87 1.16
C LEU A 80 11.65 10.70 2.59
N LYS A 81 11.68 11.77 3.38
CA LYS A 81 11.20 11.77 4.77
C LYS A 81 9.70 11.49 4.84
N TYR A 82 8.92 12.17 4.00
CA TYR A 82 7.48 11.97 3.86
C TYR A 82 7.13 10.54 3.49
N TYR A 83 7.85 9.93 2.54
CA TYR A 83 7.64 8.53 2.20
C TYR A 83 7.83 7.60 3.40
N VAL A 84 8.92 7.77 4.16
CA VAL A 84 9.23 6.92 5.32
C VAL A 84 8.17 7.01 6.42
N GLU A 85 7.63 8.21 6.65
CA GLU A 85 6.67 8.47 7.72
C GLU A 85 5.24 8.10 7.32
N GLU A 86 4.83 8.49 6.12
CA GLU A 86 3.41 8.50 5.75
C GLU A 86 3.03 7.41 4.75
N ILE A 87 3.95 6.92 3.90
CA ILE A 87 3.60 6.04 2.76
C ILE A 87 4.14 4.61 2.92
N GLY A 88 5.41 4.46 3.33
CA GLY A 88 6.11 3.17 3.35
C GLY A 88 5.34 2.08 4.08
N HIS A 89 4.73 2.44 5.21
CA HIS A 89 3.96 1.50 6.03
C HIS A 89 2.65 1.00 5.38
N TRP A 90 2.12 1.66 4.33
CA TRP A 90 0.97 1.18 3.57
C TRP A 90 1.33 0.00 2.67
N LEU A 91 2.58 -0.07 2.24
CA LEU A 91 3.10 -1.14 1.39
C LEU A 91 3.47 -2.39 2.21
N ASP A 92 3.60 -2.25 3.54
CA ASP A 92 4.05 -3.31 4.46
C ASP A 92 2.90 -4.00 5.23
N LEU A 93 1.63 -3.82 4.83
CA LEU A 93 0.46 -4.31 5.58
C LEU A 93 0.30 -5.85 5.64
N ALA A 94 1.17 -6.58 4.95
CA ALA A 94 1.31 -8.04 5.07
C ALA A 94 2.79 -8.47 5.17
N ASP A 95 3.66 -7.53 5.55
CA ASP A 95 5.11 -7.72 5.65
C ASP A 95 5.61 -7.32 7.04
N GLU A 96 5.85 -8.31 7.89
CA GLU A 96 6.31 -8.12 9.27
C GLU A 96 7.70 -7.48 9.35
N ASP A 97 8.53 -7.68 8.32
CA ASP A 97 9.89 -7.14 8.23
C ASP A 97 9.91 -5.67 7.75
N ARG A 98 8.75 -5.13 7.34
CA ARG A 98 8.56 -3.74 6.89
C ARG A 98 9.57 -3.32 5.82
N HIS A 99 9.69 -4.10 4.75
CA HIS A 99 10.71 -3.88 3.72
C HIS A 99 10.55 -2.53 3.03
N PHE A 100 9.33 -2.08 2.73
CA PHE A 100 9.12 -0.80 2.06
C PHE A 100 9.41 0.40 2.97
N GLN A 101 9.15 0.29 4.26
CA GLN A 101 9.44 1.37 5.19
C GLN A 101 10.88 1.40 5.69
N LEU A 102 11.52 0.24 5.87
CA LEU A 102 12.84 0.14 6.53
C LEU A 102 13.98 -0.18 5.57
N VAL A 103 13.76 -1.04 4.56
CA VAL A 103 14.82 -1.54 3.67
C VAL A 103 14.93 -0.70 2.39
N VAL A 104 13.80 -0.41 1.76
CA VAL A 104 13.72 0.34 0.49
C VAL A 104 14.37 1.74 0.59
N PRO A 105 14.14 2.57 1.62
CA PRO A 105 14.77 3.89 1.72
C PRO A 105 16.30 3.80 1.85
N VAL A 106 16.82 2.76 2.50
CA VAL A 106 18.26 2.53 2.64
C VAL A 106 18.86 2.14 1.29
N ARG A 107 18.23 1.19 0.58
CA ARG A 107 18.68 0.77 -0.76
C ARG A 107 18.58 1.89 -1.79
N ALA A 108 17.56 2.74 -1.69
CA ALA A 108 17.37 3.88 -2.58
C ALA A 108 18.57 4.84 -2.59
N ARG A 109 19.39 4.86 -1.53
CA ARG A 109 20.60 5.69 -1.45
C ARG A 109 21.63 5.39 -2.53
N SER A 110 21.67 4.16 -3.04
CA SER A 110 22.58 3.71 -4.10
C SER A 110 21.86 3.36 -5.41
N GLN A 111 20.51 3.42 -5.43
CA GLN A 111 19.68 2.97 -6.56
C GLN A 111 18.79 4.11 -7.07
N PRO A 112 19.22 4.88 -8.10
CA PRO A 112 18.53 6.09 -8.54
C PRO A 112 17.06 5.88 -8.96
N HIS A 113 16.75 4.79 -9.65
CA HIS A 113 15.37 4.50 -10.07
C HIS A 113 14.45 4.26 -8.85
N LEU A 114 14.95 3.59 -7.82
CA LEU A 114 14.19 3.34 -6.60
C LEU A 114 13.96 4.65 -5.83
N LEU A 115 14.99 5.47 -5.70
CA LEU A 115 14.87 6.79 -5.08
C LEU A 115 13.92 7.73 -5.84
N ASN A 116 13.98 7.74 -7.17
CA ASN A 116 13.05 8.51 -7.98
C ASN A 116 11.61 8.00 -7.82
N SER A 117 11.36 6.69 -7.69
CA SER A 117 10.00 6.19 -7.44
C SER A 117 9.44 6.62 -6.08
N ILE A 118 10.29 6.67 -5.06
CA ILE A 118 9.96 7.22 -3.74
C ILE A 118 9.55 8.68 -3.87
N PHE A 119 10.35 9.49 -4.57
CA PHE A 119 10.02 10.88 -4.82
C PHE A 119 8.73 11.06 -5.62
N ALA A 120 8.50 10.22 -6.63
CA ALA A 120 7.31 10.30 -7.47
C ALA A 120 6.02 10.08 -6.65
N VAL A 121 5.95 8.98 -5.88
CA VAL A 121 4.77 8.68 -5.06
C VAL A 121 4.59 9.70 -3.93
N ALA A 122 5.69 10.13 -3.28
CA ALA A 122 5.65 11.12 -2.22
C ALA A 122 5.18 12.48 -2.74
N ALA A 123 5.71 12.93 -3.89
CA ALA A 123 5.33 14.20 -4.50
C ALA A 123 3.85 14.22 -4.83
N ARG A 124 3.34 13.15 -5.48
CA ARG A 124 1.92 13.04 -5.81
C ARG A 124 1.04 13.12 -4.57
N HIS A 125 1.35 12.30 -3.57
CA HIS A 125 0.52 12.22 -2.37
C HIS A 125 0.57 13.53 -1.57
N LEU A 126 1.77 14.05 -1.30
CA LEU A 126 1.97 15.29 -0.56
C LEU A 126 1.27 16.48 -1.23
N CYS A 127 1.33 16.57 -2.57
CA CYS A 127 0.61 17.59 -3.34
C CYS A 127 -0.91 17.54 -3.16
N ARG A 128 -1.49 16.38 -2.84
CA ARG A 128 -2.95 16.18 -2.69
C ARG A 128 -3.45 16.45 -1.27
N MET A 129 -2.54 16.57 -0.29
CA MET A 129 -2.89 16.76 1.11
C MET A 129 -3.14 18.23 1.46
N PRO A 130 -4.38 18.63 1.83
CA PRO A 130 -4.72 20.03 2.07
C PRO A 130 -4.00 20.62 3.29
N GLN A 131 -3.70 19.80 4.30
CA GLN A 131 -3.06 20.26 5.54
C GLN A 131 -1.63 20.77 5.35
N TYR A 132 -0.98 20.42 4.22
CA TYR A 132 0.38 20.88 3.89
C TYR A 132 0.37 22.04 2.89
N ARG A 133 -0.80 22.51 2.44
CA ARG A 133 -0.90 23.61 1.47
C ARG A 133 -0.92 24.96 2.17
N THR A 134 -0.10 25.89 1.69
CA THR A 134 -0.05 27.29 2.11
C THR A 134 -0.28 28.21 0.91
N ALA A 135 -0.38 29.53 1.16
CA ALA A 135 -0.47 30.51 0.08
C ALA A 135 0.80 30.62 -0.79
N GLN A 136 1.95 30.14 -0.28
CA GLN A 136 3.25 30.24 -0.95
C GLN A 136 3.71 28.93 -1.60
N GLY A 137 2.95 27.85 -1.44
CA GLY A 137 3.32 26.51 -1.89
C GLY A 137 3.04 25.45 -0.83
N ILE A 138 3.64 24.28 -0.98
CA ILE A 138 3.52 23.19 -0.01
C ILE A 138 4.56 23.37 1.09
N GLU A 139 4.18 23.17 2.34
CA GLU A 139 5.08 23.20 3.48
C GLU A 139 5.07 21.84 4.19
N TYR A 140 6.26 21.27 4.38
CA TYR A 140 6.45 20.03 5.13
C TYR A 140 7.62 20.16 6.10
N MET A 141 7.41 19.79 7.37
CA MET A 141 8.41 19.94 8.44
C MET A 141 9.01 21.35 8.56
N GLY A 142 8.19 22.39 8.37
CA GLY A 142 8.64 23.79 8.42
C GLY A 142 9.49 24.23 7.22
N GLN A 143 9.58 23.41 6.17
CA GLN A 143 10.28 23.73 4.92
C GLN A 143 9.26 24.02 3.83
N LEU A 144 9.33 25.22 3.24
CA LEU A 144 8.54 25.56 2.06
C LEU A 144 9.16 24.90 0.83
N LEU A 145 8.32 24.21 0.06
CA LEU A 145 8.66 23.51 -1.17
C LEU A 145 8.01 24.23 -2.37
N PRO A 146 8.54 25.39 -2.78
CA PRO A 146 7.88 26.26 -3.76
C PRO A 146 7.85 25.67 -5.18
N HIS A 147 8.71 24.68 -5.45
CA HIS A 147 8.83 24.01 -6.74
C HIS A 147 8.08 22.67 -6.79
N LEU A 148 7.50 22.23 -5.66
CA LEU A 148 6.75 20.98 -5.61
C LEU A 148 5.35 21.23 -6.18
N ASP A 149 5.05 20.55 -7.26
CA ASP A 149 3.77 20.64 -7.95
C ASP A 149 3.29 19.28 -8.47
N LYS A 150 2.16 19.27 -9.18
CA LYS A 150 1.59 18.05 -9.77
C LYS A 150 2.47 17.43 -10.87
N HIS A 151 3.34 18.22 -11.51
CA HIS A 151 4.22 17.75 -12.58
C HIS A 151 5.47 17.05 -12.03
N SER A 152 5.90 17.43 -10.82
CA SER A 152 7.04 16.83 -10.11
C SER A 152 6.96 15.30 -10.04
N ALA A 153 5.78 14.73 -9.78
CA ALA A 153 5.59 13.28 -9.76
C ALA A 153 5.90 12.63 -11.13
N VAL A 154 5.47 13.25 -12.22
CA VAL A 154 5.72 12.77 -13.59
C VAL A 154 7.22 12.85 -13.91
N GLU A 155 7.90 13.94 -13.54
CA GLU A 155 9.33 14.10 -13.77
C GLU A 155 10.15 12.99 -13.10
N TYR A 156 9.84 12.64 -11.84
CA TYR A 156 10.50 11.55 -11.15
C TYR A 156 10.14 10.17 -11.75
N THR A 157 8.90 9.95 -12.17
CA THR A 157 8.49 8.72 -12.87
C THR A 157 9.27 8.53 -14.18
N LEU A 158 9.44 9.60 -14.98
CA LEU A 158 10.20 9.55 -16.23
C LEU A 158 11.65 9.08 -16.00
N LYS A 159 12.26 9.49 -14.88
CA LYS A 159 13.62 9.06 -14.48
C LYS A 159 13.70 7.57 -14.10
N CYS A 160 12.57 6.89 -13.84
CA CYS A 160 12.52 5.46 -13.54
C CYS A 160 12.44 4.58 -14.79
N ILE A 161 11.95 5.12 -15.92
CA ILE A 161 11.65 4.37 -17.15
C ILE A 161 12.85 3.59 -17.70
N PRO A 162 14.08 4.15 -17.77
CA PRO A 162 15.21 3.41 -18.34
C PRO A 162 15.49 2.09 -17.59
N ALA A 163 15.40 2.11 -16.26
CA ALA A 163 15.61 0.92 -15.44
C ALA A 163 14.49 -0.12 -15.64
N LEU A 164 13.24 0.33 -15.74
CA LEU A 164 12.09 -0.55 -16.01
C LEU A 164 12.16 -1.18 -17.41
N ARG A 165 12.49 -0.39 -18.44
CA ARG A 165 12.54 -0.86 -19.83
C ARG A 165 13.65 -1.89 -20.05
N ASN A 166 14.80 -1.68 -19.41
CA ASN A 166 15.99 -2.52 -19.58
C ASN A 166 16.14 -3.57 -18.47
N PHE A 167 15.06 -3.88 -17.73
CA PHE A 167 15.16 -4.79 -16.57
C PHE A 167 15.64 -6.20 -16.94
N HIS A 168 15.39 -6.65 -18.17
CA HIS A 168 15.86 -7.93 -18.66
C HIS A 168 17.38 -7.99 -18.80
N GLU A 169 18.03 -6.84 -18.99
CA GLU A 169 19.48 -6.69 -19.15
C GLU A 169 20.21 -6.57 -17.81
N ALA A 170 19.48 -6.51 -16.70
CA ALA A 170 20.06 -6.46 -15.36
C ALA A 170 20.61 -7.84 -14.95
N HIS A 171 21.93 -7.91 -14.79
CA HIS A 171 22.65 -9.12 -14.37
C HIS A 171 22.91 -9.15 -12.86
N ASP A 172 22.87 -8.00 -12.19
CA ASP A 172 22.96 -7.90 -10.73
C ASP A 172 21.58 -8.11 -10.10
N ASP A 173 21.48 -9.12 -9.25
CA ASP A 173 20.23 -9.48 -8.61
C ASP A 173 19.74 -8.40 -7.63
N GLU A 174 20.63 -7.66 -6.95
CA GLU A 174 20.20 -6.57 -6.05
C GLU A 174 19.59 -5.39 -6.81
N TYR A 175 20.17 -5.04 -7.96
CA TYR A 175 19.60 -4.08 -8.90
C TYR A 175 18.23 -4.54 -9.42
N ARG A 176 18.09 -5.82 -9.80
CA ARG A 176 16.79 -6.40 -10.20
C ARG A 176 15.74 -6.32 -9.09
N ASP A 177 16.12 -6.64 -7.86
CA ASP A 177 15.22 -6.54 -6.69
C ASP A 177 14.70 -5.11 -6.54
N SER A 178 15.59 -4.15 -6.72
CA SER A 178 15.29 -2.74 -6.61
C SER A 178 14.37 -2.28 -7.76
N ILE A 179 14.48 -2.84 -8.97
CA ILE A 179 13.56 -2.56 -10.08
C ILE A 179 12.15 -3.10 -9.79
N ILE A 180 12.03 -4.28 -9.20
CA ILE A 180 10.72 -4.84 -8.83
C ILE A 180 10.05 -4.00 -7.74
N ALA A 181 10.79 -3.59 -6.70
CA ALA A 181 10.28 -2.66 -5.69
C ALA A 181 9.88 -1.29 -6.31
N THR A 182 10.67 -0.79 -7.27
CA THR A 182 10.36 0.42 -8.05
C THR A 182 9.01 0.27 -8.77
N ALA A 183 8.76 -0.87 -9.42
CA ALA A 183 7.51 -1.13 -10.12
C ALA A 183 6.29 -1.13 -9.17
N VAL A 184 6.41 -1.75 -7.98
CA VAL A 184 5.34 -1.75 -6.96
C VAL A 184 5.02 -0.33 -6.47
N ILE A 185 6.04 0.49 -6.21
CA ILE A 185 5.86 1.88 -5.75
C ILE A 185 5.20 2.72 -6.84
N LEU A 186 5.61 2.56 -8.10
CA LEU A 186 4.99 3.29 -9.22
C LEU A 186 3.56 2.83 -9.49
N ARG A 187 3.25 1.55 -9.27
CA ARG A 187 1.87 1.06 -9.31
C ARG A 187 1.03 1.73 -8.23
N GLN A 188 1.57 1.91 -7.01
CA GLN A 188 0.90 2.65 -5.94
C GLN A 188 0.68 4.13 -6.30
N LEU A 189 1.62 4.74 -7.03
CA LEU A 189 1.45 6.09 -7.56
C LEU A 189 0.28 6.18 -8.55
N GLU A 190 0.14 5.22 -9.47
CA GLU A 190 -0.98 5.19 -10.42
C GLU A 190 -2.33 5.06 -9.70
N GLU A 191 -2.41 4.21 -8.67
CA GLU A 191 -3.62 4.12 -7.84
C GLU A 191 -4.01 5.46 -7.18
N ILE A 192 -3.02 6.28 -6.84
CA ILE A 192 -3.24 7.63 -6.29
C ILE A 192 -3.59 8.65 -7.38
N ASP A 193 -3.14 8.42 -8.62
CA ASP A 193 -3.27 9.35 -9.74
C ASP A 193 -4.54 9.18 -10.60
N ASP A 194 -5.26 8.07 -10.46
CA ASP A 194 -6.44 7.66 -11.24
C ASP A 194 -7.65 8.66 -11.28
N GLU A 195 -7.54 9.90 -10.76
CA GLU A 195 -8.61 10.93 -10.77
C GLU A 195 -8.44 12.10 -11.77
N ASP A 196 -7.25 12.34 -12.35
CA ASP A 196 -7.05 13.57 -13.16
C ASP A 196 -7.79 13.56 -14.53
N ASP A 197 -8.42 12.43 -14.91
CA ASP A 197 -9.20 12.29 -16.15
C ASP A 197 -10.71 12.58 -15.95
N GLY A 198 -11.17 12.82 -14.72
CA GLY A 198 -12.58 12.91 -14.35
C GLY A 198 -13.14 14.31 -14.07
N SER A 199 -12.31 15.36 -14.02
CA SER A 199 -12.79 16.73 -13.77
C SER A 199 -13.37 17.35 -15.04
N GLN A 200 -14.63 17.01 -15.34
CA GLN A 200 -15.49 17.75 -16.25
C GLN A 200 -15.73 19.16 -15.67
N HIS A 201 -14.98 20.15 -16.17
CA HIS A 201 -15.53 21.50 -16.29
C HIS A 201 -16.41 21.50 -17.55
N PRO A 202 -17.74 21.68 -17.45
CA PRO A 202 -18.64 21.68 -18.62
C PRO A 202 -18.50 22.93 -19.50
N ASP A 203 -17.54 23.82 -19.21
CA ASP A 203 -17.51 25.17 -19.78
C ASP A 203 -16.12 25.52 -20.32
N ARG A 204 -15.69 24.77 -21.34
CA ARG A 204 -14.70 25.25 -22.31
C ARG A 204 -15.17 24.87 -23.71
N LEU A 205 -16.07 25.70 -24.22
CA LEU A 205 -16.38 25.83 -25.63
C LEU A 205 -15.09 25.88 -26.45
N SER A 206 -14.93 24.91 -27.35
CA SER A 206 -14.44 25.07 -28.73
C SER A 206 -13.45 26.21 -28.99
N THR A 207 -12.18 26.01 -28.64
CA THR A 207 -11.04 26.54 -29.42
C THR A 207 -9.77 25.84 -28.94
N LEU A 208 -9.31 24.83 -29.69
CA LEU A 208 -7.91 24.43 -29.93
C LEU A 208 -7.94 23.14 -30.78
N GLY A 209 -7.05 23.09 -31.80
CA GLY A 209 -7.11 22.15 -32.92
C GLY A 209 -6.83 20.66 -32.61
N PRO A 210 -6.64 19.82 -33.64
CA PRO A 210 -6.64 18.34 -33.52
C PRO A 210 -5.45 17.70 -32.79
N HIS A 211 -4.63 18.45 -32.04
CA HIS A 211 -3.33 17.97 -31.55
C HIS A 211 -3.08 18.31 -30.07
N SER A 212 -3.97 17.88 -29.18
CA SER A 212 -3.76 17.95 -27.74
C SER A 212 -4.37 16.75 -27.02
N THR A 213 -4.10 15.55 -27.51
CA THR A 213 -4.10 14.37 -26.63
C THR A 213 -2.80 14.42 -25.86
N SER A 214 -2.81 14.85 -24.59
CA SER A 214 -1.74 14.40 -23.70
C SER A 214 -1.91 12.89 -23.61
N GLU A 215 -1.19 12.14 -24.44
CA GLU A 215 -0.99 10.71 -24.25
C GLU A 215 -0.33 10.56 -22.87
N GLN A 216 -1.15 10.42 -21.85
CA GLN A 216 -0.70 10.00 -20.53
C GLN A 216 -0.15 8.59 -20.76
N ILE A 217 1.18 8.48 -20.80
CA ILE A 217 1.86 7.20 -21.04
C ILE A 217 1.40 6.29 -19.90
N ASN A 218 0.59 5.29 -20.22
CA ASN A 218 0.14 4.31 -19.25
C ASN A 218 1.33 3.40 -18.91
N PHE A 219 1.87 3.51 -17.70
CA PHE A 219 3.06 2.78 -17.26
C PHE A 219 2.72 1.38 -16.73
N LEU A 220 1.45 1.10 -16.45
CA LEU A 220 0.92 -0.22 -16.04
C LEU A 220 1.45 -1.38 -16.90
N PRO A 221 1.47 -1.34 -18.25
CA PRO A 221 1.93 -2.48 -19.04
C PRO A 221 3.41 -2.80 -18.80
N ILE A 222 4.24 -1.79 -18.53
CA ILE A 222 5.66 -1.95 -18.24
C ILE A 222 5.83 -2.52 -16.83
N ILE A 223 5.15 -1.93 -15.85
CA ILE A 223 5.13 -2.39 -14.45
C ILE A 223 4.66 -3.84 -14.36
N ASP A 224 3.54 -4.18 -15.02
CA ASP A 224 2.96 -5.51 -15.03
C ASP A 224 3.85 -6.51 -15.79
N SER A 225 4.64 -6.05 -16.78
CA SER A 225 5.63 -6.89 -17.46
C SER A 225 6.78 -7.27 -16.52
N VAL A 226 7.29 -6.32 -15.74
CA VAL A 226 8.32 -6.57 -14.72
C VAL A 226 7.81 -7.56 -13.66
N LEU A 227 6.63 -7.29 -13.08
CA LEU A 227 6.07 -8.10 -12.00
C LEU A 227 5.76 -9.54 -12.44
N ARG A 228 5.34 -9.74 -13.69
CA ARG A 228 5.01 -11.07 -14.22
C ARG A 228 6.19 -11.81 -14.87
N SER A 229 7.38 -11.21 -14.89
CA SER A 229 8.53 -11.83 -15.53
C SER A 229 8.97 -13.12 -14.81
N PRO A 230 9.48 -14.15 -15.53
CA PRO A 230 9.92 -15.39 -14.90
C PRO A 230 10.97 -15.21 -13.79
N PRO A 231 11.95 -14.29 -13.91
CA PRO A 231 12.89 -14.01 -12.82
C PRO A 231 12.23 -13.47 -11.55
N SER A 232 11.18 -12.65 -11.67
CA SER A 232 10.40 -12.18 -10.51
C SER A 232 9.75 -13.35 -9.77
N GLN A 233 9.30 -14.37 -10.52
CA GLN A 233 8.66 -15.57 -9.97
C GLN A 233 9.66 -16.58 -9.39
N THR A 234 10.81 -16.80 -10.03
CA THR A 234 11.82 -17.76 -9.55
C THR A 234 12.58 -17.26 -8.33
N LEU A 235 12.71 -15.94 -8.16
CA LEU A 235 13.39 -15.32 -7.03
C LEU A 235 12.49 -15.09 -5.80
N PHE A 236 11.17 -15.20 -5.95
CA PHE A 236 10.19 -14.99 -4.88
C PHE A 236 10.48 -15.83 -3.62
N GLY A 237 10.94 -17.07 -3.78
CA GLY A 237 11.30 -17.94 -2.64
C GLY A 237 12.70 -17.73 -2.07
N ARG A 238 13.52 -16.84 -2.63
CA ARG A 238 14.97 -16.74 -2.32
C ARG A 238 15.38 -15.40 -1.73
N ARG A 239 14.62 -14.32 -1.99
CA ARG A 239 15.00 -12.95 -1.61
C ARG A 239 13.85 -12.25 -0.90
N SER A 240 14.12 -11.70 0.28
CA SER A 240 13.09 -11.15 1.18
C SER A 240 12.37 -9.92 0.58
N LEU A 241 13.10 -9.02 -0.08
CA LEU A 241 12.50 -7.84 -0.75
C LEU A 241 11.59 -8.23 -1.93
N ILE A 242 12.00 -9.20 -2.76
CA ILE A 242 11.14 -9.70 -3.86
C ILE A 242 9.86 -10.29 -3.29
N ARG A 243 9.99 -11.08 -2.22
CA ARG A 243 8.84 -11.68 -1.55
C ARG A 243 7.88 -10.62 -1.05
N ALA A 244 8.38 -9.59 -0.37
CA ALA A 244 7.57 -8.45 0.08
C ALA A 244 6.89 -7.72 -1.09
N ALA A 245 7.65 -7.41 -2.15
CA ALA A 245 7.13 -6.73 -3.33
C ALA A 245 6.03 -7.51 -4.04
N TYR A 246 6.17 -8.83 -4.18
CA TYR A 246 5.18 -9.65 -4.85
C TYR A 246 3.90 -9.82 -4.01
N TRP A 247 4.02 -9.95 -2.69
CA TRP A 247 2.86 -9.95 -1.79
C TRP A 247 2.11 -8.63 -1.82
N MET A 248 2.84 -7.51 -1.83
CA MET A 248 2.25 -6.19 -2.01
C MET A 248 1.56 -6.08 -3.38
N ALA A 249 2.18 -6.55 -4.47
CA ALA A 249 1.58 -6.55 -5.81
C ALA A 249 0.27 -7.36 -5.87
N LEU A 250 0.17 -8.50 -5.16
CA LEU A 250 -1.09 -9.25 -5.05
C LEU A 250 -2.16 -8.48 -4.29
N ARG A 251 -1.78 -7.73 -3.24
CA ARG A 251 -2.72 -6.84 -2.56
C ARG A 251 -3.23 -5.73 -3.51
N GLN A 252 -2.37 -5.22 -4.40
CA GLN A 252 -2.77 -4.25 -5.43
C GLN A 252 -3.67 -4.86 -6.50
N GLU A 253 -3.61 -6.17 -6.77
CA GLU A 253 -4.59 -6.84 -7.64
C GLU A 253 -5.99 -6.77 -7.06
N ILE A 254 -6.14 -6.89 -5.73
CA ILE A 254 -7.44 -6.73 -5.08
C ILE A 254 -7.98 -5.34 -5.38
N TYR A 255 -7.18 -4.29 -5.16
CA TYR A 255 -7.57 -2.91 -5.51
C TYR A 255 -8.01 -2.79 -6.98
N HIS A 256 -7.18 -3.25 -7.93
CA HIS A 256 -7.50 -3.16 -9.36
C HIS A 256 -8.76 -3.94 -9.74
N SER A 257 -8.93 -5.15 -9.20
CA SER A 257 -10.10 -5.97 -9.49
C SER A 257 -11.39 -5.34 -9.01
N PHE A 258 -11.42 -4.77 -7.79
CA PHE A 258 -12.61 -4.08 -7.28
C PHE A 258 -12.91 -2.80 -8.08
N THR A 259 -11.90 -2.01 -8.40
CA THR A 259 -12.07 -0.74 -9.14
C THR A 259 -12.50 -0.97 -10.60
N ARG A 260 -11.88 -1.96 -11.28
CA ARG A 260 -12.10 -2.25 -12.71
C ARG A 260 -13.16 -3.32 -12.96
N ARG A 261 -13.60 -4.05 -11.93
CA ARG A 261 -14.50 -5.21 -12.02
C ARG A 261 -13.98 -6.28 -12.98
N GLN A 262 -12.72 -6.64 -12.82
CA GLN A 262 -12.01 -7.60 -13.67
C GLN A 262 -11.23 -8.60 -12.81
N ALA A 263 -11.03 -9.80 -13.36
CA ALA A 263 -10.20 -10.81 -12.72
C ALA A 263 -8.75 -10.29 -12.55
N PRO A 264 -8.07 -10.69 -11.47
CA PRO A 264 -6.69 -10.30 -11.22
C PRO A 264 -5.78 -10.93 -12.27
N GLN A 265 -4.77 -10.18 -12.70
CA GLN A 265 -3.81 -10.62 -13.71
C GLN A 265 -2.58 -11.28 -13.09
N LEU A 266 -2.22 -10.87 -11.87
CA LEU A 266 -1.15 -11.48 -11.08
C LEU A 266 -1.76 -12.50 -10.10
N ILE A 267 -1.32 -13.75 -10.20
CA ILE A 267 -1.80 -14.85 -9.37
C ILE A 267 -0.60 -15.66 -8.88
N LEU A 268 -0.59 -16.02 -7.61
CA LEU A 268 0.37 -16.99 -7.07
C LEU A 268 -0.16 -18.42 -7.19
N ALA A 269 0.76 -19.34 -7.50
CA ALA A 269 0.50 -20.76 -7.42
C ALA A 269 0.18 -21.19 -5.98
N SER A 270 -0.72 -22.16 -5.83
CA SER A 270 -1.14 -22.69 -4.53
C SER A 270 0.02 -23.25 -3.68
N ASP A 271 1.13 -23.64 -4.32
CA ASP A 271 2.32 -24.18 -3.65
C ASP A 271 3.01 -23.17 -2.73
N TYR A 272 2.69 -21.88 -2.85
CA TYR A 272 3.20 -20.84 -1.95
C TYR A 272 2.38 -20.67 -0.67
N TRP A 273 1.20 -21.29 -0.58
CA TRP A 273 0.36 -21.22 0.62
C TRP A 273 1.06 -21.71 1.90
N PRO A 274 1.77 -22.85 1.92
CA PRO A 274 2.37 -23.38 3.15
C PRO A 274 3.48 -22.50 3.73
N THR A 275 4.19 -21.75 2.87
CA THR A 275 5.32 -20.89 3.26
C THR A 275 4.93 -19.44 3.50
N ALA A 276 3.67 -19.08 3.21
CA ALA A 276 3.14 -17.74 3.44
C ALA A 276 2.84 -17.48 4.93
N SER A 277 3.08 -16.25 5.38
CA SER A 277 2.61 -15.77 6.68
C SER A 277 1.07 -15.75 6.73
N ASN A 278 0.49 -15.66 7.92
CA ASN A 278 -0.97 -15.65 8.08
C ASN A 278 -1.62 -14.45 7.38
N ALA A 279 -0.97 -13.28 7.41
CA ALA A 279 -1.42 -12.10 6.68
C ALA A 279 -1.44 -12.34 5.16
N ASN A 280 -0.37 -12.94 4.63
CA ASN A 280 -0.25 -13.23 3.20
C ASN A 280 -1.22 -14.32 2.73
N LYS A 281 -1.55 -15.30 3.59
CA LYS A 281 -2.63 -16.27 3.33
C LYS A 281 -3.99 -15.59 3.19
N ALA A 282 -4.30 -14.60 4.04
CA ALA A 282 -5.53 -13.82 3.92
C ALA A 282 -5.59 -13.06 2.58
N VAL A 283 -4.50 -12.37 2.20
CA VAL A 283 -4.38 -11.69 0.90
C VAL A 283 -4.56 -12.68 -0.26
N MET A 284 -3.85 -13.81 -0.23
CA MET A 284 -3.92 -14.85 -1.26
C MET A 284 -5.34 -15.40 -1.42
N HIS A 285 -6.02 -15.67 -0.31
CA HIS A 285 -7.40 -16.14 -0.32
C HIS A 285 -8.34 -15.12 -0.97
N THR A 286 -8.22 -13.83 -0.62
CA THR A 286 -9.05 -12.78 -1.21
C THR A 286 -8.81 -12.64 -2.71
N VAL A 287 -7.56 -12.71 -3.17
CA VAL A 287 -7.24 -12.72 -4.62
C VAL A 287 -7.90 -13.91 -5.32
N GLN A 288 -7.90 -15.10 -4.71
CA GLN A 288 -8.56 -16.28 -5.28
C GLN A 288 -10.09 -16.11 -5.37
N VAL A 289 -10.73 -15.54 -4.34
CA VAL A 289 -12.17 -15.23 -4.36
C VAL A 289 -12.51 -14.19 -5.43
N VAL A 290 -11.71 -13.14 -5.53
CA VAL A 290 -11.86 -12.08 -6.54
C VAL A 290 -11.66 -12.61 -7.95
N ARG A 291 -10.70 -13.53 -8.15
CA ARG A 291 -10.52 -14.26 -9.40
C ARG A 291 -11.72 -15.13 -9.74
N TRP A 292 -12.30 -15.80 -8.74
CA TRP A 292 -13.49 -16.59 -8.95
C TRP A 292 -14.67 -15.72 -9.39
N LEU A 293 -14.89 -14.58 -8.72
CA LEU A 293 -15.99 -13.66 -8.99
C LEU A 293 -15.99 -13.13 -10.44
N TRP A 294 -14.84 -12.64 -10.92
CA TRP A 294 -14.73 -12.01 -12.25
C TRP A 294 -14.03 -12.88 -13.30
N GLY A 295 -13.80 -14.15 -12.99
CA GLY A 295 -13.10 -15.10 -13.86
C GLY A 295 -13.92 -16.34 -14.11
N ASP A 296 -13.63 -17.43 -13.38
CA ASP A 296 -14.20 -18.75 -13.67
C ASP A 296 -15.68 -18.89 -13.24
N GLY A 297 -16.10 -18.26 -12.14
CA GLY A 297 -17.46 -18.24 -11.62
C GLY A 297 -18.06 -19.61 -11.29
N THR A 298 -17.26 -20.68 -11.22
CA THR A 298 -17.80 -22.04 -11.12
C THR A 298 -18.29 -22.38 -9.71
N GLU A 299 -19.36 -23.15 -9.59
CA GLU A 299 -19.87 -23.59 -8.28
C GLU A 299 -18.88 -24.52 -7.56
N GLN A 300 -18.12 -25.33 -8.31
CA GLN A 300 -17.09 -26.19 -7.74
C GLN A 300 -16.00 -25.38 -7.05
N GLU A 301 -15.51 -24.33 -7.72
CA GLU A 301 -14.49 -23.45 -7.15
C GLU A 301 -15.04 -22.64 -5.98
N TRP A 302 -16.28 -22.17 -6.07
CA TRP A 302 -16.97 -21.53 -4.95
C TRP A 302 -16.99 -22.43 -3.70
N LYS A 303 -17.37 -23.71 -3.85
CA LYS A 303 -17.37 -24.68 -2.72
C LYS A 303 -15.98 -24.88 -2.13
N ARG A 304 -14.92 -24.89 -2.97
CA ARG A 304 -13.53 -24.99 -2.51
C ARG A 304 -13.14 -23.74 -1.71
N LEU A 305 -13.49 -22.56 -2.21
CA LEU A 305 -13.21 -21.27 -1.58
C LEU A 305 -13.95 -21.09 -0.26
N VAL A 306 -15.21 -21.52 -0.16
CA VAL A 306 -15.95 -21.50 1.12
C VAL A 306 -15.25 -22.35 2.17
N LYS A 307 -14.78 -23.56 1.83
CA LYS A 307 -14.00 -24.38 2.77
C LYS A 307 -12.68 -23.72 3.17
N GLN A 308 -12.03 -23.05 2.23
CA GLN A 308 -10.80 -22.31 2.52
C GLN A 308 -11.06 -21.07 3.38
N GLN A 309 -12.21 -20.40 3.20
CA GLN A 309 -12.65 -19.28 4.04
C GLN A 309 -12.81 -19.73 5.50
N ASP A 310 -13.45 -20.89 5.73
CA ASP A 310 -13.58 -21.46 7.07
C ASP A 310 -12.20 -21.72 7.72
N HIS A 311 -11.27 -22.31 6.96
CA HIS A 311 -9.90 -22.52 7.41
C HIS A 311 -9.16 -21.20 7.69
N VAL A 312 -9.35 -20.19 6.85
CA VAL A 312 -8.75 -18.86 7.05
C VAL A 312 -9.24 -18.23 8.35
N GLU A 313 -10.54 -18.27 8.62
CA GLU A 313 -11.11 -17.68 9.83
C GLU A 313 -10.76 -18.46 11.10
N GLN A 314 -10.74 -19.79 11.04
CA GLN A 314 -10.59 -20.64 12.23
C GLN A 314 -9.14 -20.93 12.58
N ASP A 315 -8.29 -21.16 11.58
CA ASP A 315 -6.91 -21.61 11.79
C ASP A 315 -5.88 -20.54 11.44
N VAL A 316 -6.05 -19.83 10.31
CA VAL A 316 -5.04 -18.85 9.86
C VAL A 316 -5.10 -17.56 10.67
N LEU A 317 -6.29 -17.04 10.94
CA LEU A 317 -6.50 -15.79 11.67
C LEU A 317 -6.75 -15.99 13.17
N GLU A 318 -6.55 -17.21 13.67
CA GLU A 318 -6.81 -17.54 15.08
C GLU A 318 -6.03 -16.63 16.04
N SER A 319 -4.79 -16.29 15.69
CA SER A 319 -3.92 -15.43 16.48
C SER A 319 -4.18 -13.94 16.27
N PHE A 320 -4.94 -13.55 15.24
CA PHE A 320 -5.20 -12.15 14.87
C PHE A 320 -6.54 -11.67 15.43
N ARG A 321 -6.81 -11.96 16.71
CA ARG A 321 -8.07 -11.59 17.37
C ARG A 321 -8.04 -10.14 17.85
N PRO A 322 -9.20 -9.45 17.88
CA PRO A 322 -9.27 -8.11 18.46
C PRO A 322 -8.83 -8.11 19.93
N ILE A 323 -8.03 -7.11 20.32
CA ILE A 323 -7.69 -6.81 21.72
C ILE A 323 -8.89 -6.24 22.48
N PHE A 324 -9.82 -5.62 21.75
CA PHE A 324 -11.06 -5.07 22.31
C PHE A 324 -12.18 -5.15 21.27
N ARG A 325 -13.37 -5.53 21.73
CA ARG A 325 -14.58 -5.55 20.92
C ARG A 325 -15.77 -5.07 21.75
N LYS A 326 -16.49 -4.08 21.24
CA LYS A 326 -17.74 -3.58 21.81
C LYS A 326 -18.80 -3.51 20.71
N GLN A 327 -19.96 -4.09 20.99
CA GLN A 327 -21.12 -4.03 20.10
C GLN A 327 -21.67 -2.59 19.99
N PRO A 328 -22.23 -2.20 18.84
CA PRO A 328 -22.80 -0.87 18.65
C PRO A 328 -24.03 -0.67 19.55
N ASP A 329 -24.07 0.45 20.26
CA ASP A 329 -25.26 0.91 20.98
C ASP A 329 -26.13 1.82 20.11
N ARG A 330 -27.13 1.23 19.44
CA ARG A 330 -28.08 1.95 18.58
C ARG A 330 -28.85 3.04 19.33
N THR A 331 -29.05 2.91 20.65
CA THR A 331 -29.76 3.93 21.45
C THR A 331 -28.94 5.22 21.59
N ARG A 332 -27.62 5.12 21.41
CA ARG A 332 -26.67 6.23 21.43
C ARG A 332 -26.29 6.72 20.03
N GLY A 333 -26.93 6.20 18.99
CA GLY A 333 -26.57 6.48 17.60
C GLY A 333 -25.28 5.79 17.13
N GLU A 334 -24.75 4.83 17.90
CA GLU A 334 -23.60 4.03 17.49
C GLU A 334 -24.09 2.96 16.51
N ILE A 335 -23.62 3.01 15.25
CA ILE A 335 -23.95 2.04 14.20
C ILE A 335 -22.85 1.00 14.03
N PHE A 336 -21.58 1.44 14.02
CA PHE A 336 -20.43 0.55 13.87
C PHE A 336 -19.99 -0.03 15.22
N PRO A 337 -19.56 -1.31 15.27
CA PRO A 337 -18.88 -1.84 16.44
C PRO A 337 -17.56 -1.10 16.67
N THR A 338 -17.08 -1.10 17.91
CA THR A 338 -15.70 -0.72 18.21
C THR A 338 -14.84 -1.98 18.22
N VAL A 339 -13.87 -2.07 17.32
CA VAL A 339 -12.98 -3.23 17.18
C VAL A 339 -11.54 -2.74 17.11
N TRP A 340 -10.71 -3.19 18.05
CA TRP A 340 -9.30 -2.83 18.11
C TRP A 340 -8.45 -4.07 17.92
N TYR A 341 -7.44 -3.97 17.07
CA TYR A 341 -6.42 -5.01 16.85
C TYR A 341 -5.07 -4.51 17.36
N ALA A 342 -4.12 -5.41 17.57
CA ALA A 342 -2.81 -5.04 18.09
C ALA A 342 -1.89 -4.42 17.02
N SER A 343 -2.19 -4.61 15.74
CA SER A 343 -1.39 -4.08 14.63
C SER A 343 -2.20 -3.82 13.36
N ASN A 344 -1.65 -3.00 12.45
CA ASN A 344 -2.23 -2.77 11.12
C ASN A 344 -2.21 -4.03 10.23
N ILE A 345 -1.28 -4.96 10.48
CA ILE A 345 -1.24 -6.25 9.79
C ILE A 345 -2.47 -7.07 10.16
N GLU A 346 -2.81 -7.13 11.45
CA GLU A 346 -4.02 -7.82 11.93
C GLU A 346 -5.29 -7.19 11.38
N VAL A 347 -5.41 -5.85 11.43
CA VAL A 347 -6.55 -5.12 10.83
C VAL A 347 -6.70 -5.51 9.37
N THR A 348 -5.64 -5.37 8.58
CA THR A 348 -5.68 -5.62 7.14
C THR A 348 -6.01 -7.08 6.86
N SER A 349 -5.40 -8.03 7.56
CA SER A 349 -5.63 -9.47 7.36
C SER A 349 -7.07 -9.87 7.64
N ASN A 350 -7.65 -9.36 8.74
CA ASN A 350 -9.06 -9.59 9.06
C ASN A 350 -9.97 -8.92 8.02
N GLN A 351 -9.65 -7.72 7.58
CA GLN A 351 -10.41 -7.05 6.52
C GLN A 351 -10.37 -7.83 5.20
N GLN A 352 -9.22 -8.37 4.80
CA GLN A 352 -9.11 -9.20 3.59
C GLN A 352 -10.02 -10.43 3.67
N ALA A 353 -10.02 -11.14 4.80
CA ALA A 353 -10.90 -12.30 4.99
C ALA A 353 -12.38 -11.91 5.03
N MET A 354 -12.75 -10.79 5.65
CA MET A 354 -14.13 -10.29 5.66
C MET A 354 -14.59 -9.86 4.25
N MET A 355 -13.72 -9.26 3.45
CA MET A 355 -13.99 -8.90 2.05
C MET A 355 -14.27 -10.16 1.22
N ALA A 356 -13.40 -11.16 1.32
CA ALA A 356 -13.56 -12.46 0.66
C ALA A 356 -14.89 -13.14 1.04
N LYS A 357 -15.19 -13.19 2.34
CA LYS A 357 -16.44 -13.76 2.85
C LYS A 357 -17.67 -13.01 2.36
N SER A 358 -17.62 -11.69 2.32
CA SER A 358 -18.73 -10.86 1.82
C SER A 358 -19.05 -11.23 0.37
N VAL A 359 -18.03 -11.38 -0.48
CA VAL A 359 -18.20 -11.83 -1.87
C VAL A 359 -18.78 -13.24 -1.94
N LEU A 360 -18.22 -14.20 -1.20
CA LEU A 360 -18.69 -15.60 -1.22
C LEU A 360 -20.15 -15.76 -0.77
N LEU A 361 -20.59 -14.96 0.20
CA LEU A 361 -21.97 -14.95 0.69
C LEU A 361 -22.93 -14.30 -0.30
N ALA A 362 -22.59 -13.10 -0.79
CA ALA A 362 -23.43 -12.34 -1.72
C ALA A 362 -23.59 -13.08 -3.06
N GLU A 363 -22.53 -13.73 -3.54
CA GLU A 363 -22.46 -14.30 -4.87
C GLU A 363 -22.73 -15.82 -4.90
N ASN A 364 -23.22 -16.37 -3.79
CA ASN A 364 -23.52 -17.79 -3.63
C ASN A 364 -24.39 -18.31 -4.81
N PRO A 365 -23.89 -19.28 -5.61
CA PRO A 365 -24.60 -19.80 -6.76
C PRO A 365 -25.99 -20.37 -6.45
N ALA A 366 -26.20 -20.90 -5.24
CA ALA A 366 -27.49 -21.45 -4.81
C ALA A 366 -28.58 -20.36 -4.67
N LEU A 367 -28.20 -19.09 -4.52
CA LEU A 367 -29.13 -17.97 -4.38
C LEU A 367 -29.58 -17.39 -5.74
N LYS A 368 -28.89 -17.74 -6.84
CA LYS A 368 -29.16 -17.21 -8.20
C LYS A 368 -30.22 -18.01 -8.96
N GLY A 369 -30.63 -19.19 -8.45
CA GLY A 369 -31.61 -20.07 -9.09
C GLY A 369 -33.07 -19.65 -8.82
N GLN A 370 -33.99 -20.07 -9.70
CA GLN A 370 -35.43 -19.81 -9.54
C GLN A 370 -36.04 -20.44 -8.26
N SER A 371 -35.34 -21.42 -7.67
CA SER A 371 -35.71 -22.10 -6.43
C SER A 371 -35.16 -21.44 -5.15
N ALA A 372 -34.40 -20.35 -5.27
CA ALA A 372 -33.84 -19.67 -4.11
C ALA A 372 -34.95 -19.08 -3.23
N SER A 373 -34.95 -19.44 -1.94
CA SER A 373 -35.90 -18.87 -1.00
C SER A 373 -35.59 -17.40 -0.76
N ARG A 374 -36.63 -16.56 -0.74
CA ARG A 374 -36.47 -15.16 -0.31
C ARG A 374 -35.86 -15.04 1.09
N SER A 375 -36.09 -16.02 1.96
CA SER A 375 -35.49 -16.04 3.29
C SER A 375 -33.98 -16.27 3.25
N SER A 376 -33.47 -17.14 2.36
CA SER A 376 -32.03 -17.42 2.25
C SER A 376 -31.28 -16.25 1.63
N VAL A 377 -31.89 -15.56 0.66
CA VAL A 377 -31.32 -14.32 0.08
C VAL A 377 -31.21 -13.24 1.16
N ARG A 378 -32.29 -12.99 1.93
CA ARG A 378 -32.27 -12.01 3.02
C ARG A 378 -31.26 -12.35 4.12
N GLN A 379 -31.07 -13.63 4.42
CA GLN A 379 -30.05 -14.06 5.38
C GLN A 379 -28.65 -13.71 4.87
N ALA A 380 -28.34 -14.03 3.61
CA ALA A 380 -27.05 -13.70 3.00
C ALA A 380 -26.81 -12.18 2.96
N GLU A 381 -27.81 -11.38 2.56
CA GLU A 381 -27.75 -9.91 2.62
C GLU A 381 -27.50 -9.42 4.06
N SER A 382 -28.17 -10.03 5.05
CA SER A 382 -27.97 -9.68 6.46
C SER A 382 -26.56 -9.99 6.96
N ASP A 383 -26.01 -11.14 6.58
CA ASP A 383 -24.66 -11.56 6.96
C ASP A 383 -23.60 -10.66 6.31
N VAL A 384 -23.78 -10.29 5.03
CA VAL A 384 -22.91 -9.34 4.33
C VAL A 384 -22.96 -7.96 4.98
N ARG A 385 -24.15 -7.46 5.36
CA ARG A 385 -24.26 -6.19 6.11
C ARG A 385 -23.49 -6.23 7.41
N ALA A 386 -23.57 -7.32 8.17
CA ALA A 386 -22.84 -7.47 9.43
C ALA A 386 -21.32 -7.40 9.20
N LEU A 387 -20.80 -8.05 8.14
CA LEU A 387 -19.39 -7.97 7.76
C LEU A 387 -18.96 -6.55 7.39
N ILE A 388 -19.79 -5.83 6.62
CA ILE A 388 -19.51 -4.43 6.25
C ILE A 388 -19.46 -3.54 7.49
N LEU A 389 -20.38 -3.71 8.44
CA LEU A 389 -20.36 -2.94 9.69
C LEU A 389 -19.08 -3.22 10.50
N GLU A 390 -18.65 -4.48 10.60
CA GLU A 390 -17.41 -4.87 11.29
C GLU A 390 -16.17 -4.28 10.57
N LEU A 391 -16.12 -4.36 9.24
CA LEU A 391 -15.08 -3.75 8.40
C LEU A 391 -14.95 -2.24 8.66
N CYS A 392 -16.09 -1.54 8.71
CA CYS A 392 -16.13 -0.10 8.98
C CYS A 392 -15.69 0.23 10.40
N GLY A 393 -16.12 -0.56 11.39
CA GLY A 393 -15.71 -0.43 12.79
C GLY A 393 -14.19 -0.56 12.97
N ALA A 394 -13.59 -1.57 12.32
CA ALA A 394 -12.15 -1.77 12.32
C ALA A 394 -11.39 -0.63 11.59
N ALA A 395 -11.92 -0.14 10.47
CA ALA A 395 -11.29 0.91 9.68
C ALA A 395 -11.27 2.28 10.38
N LEU A 396 -12.25 2.56 11.23
CA LEU A 396 -12.38 3.82 11.97
C LEU A 396 -11.54 3.87 13.25
N CYS A 397 -10.90 2.76 13.65
CA CYS A 397 -10.07 2.71 14.84
C CYS A 397 -8.81 3.60 14.68
N PRO A 398 -8.52 4.53 15.61
CA PRO A 398 -7.29 5.29 15.59
C PRO A 398 -6.02 4.45 15.91
N PRO A 399 -4.87 4.74 15.29
CA PRO A 399 -4.72 5.62 14.13
C PRO A 399 -5.32 4.96 12.89
N ALA A 400 -6.28 5.64 12.25
CA ALA A 400 -6.95 5.09 11.08
C ALA A 400 -5.94 4.98 9.93
N SER A 401 -5.77 3.75 9.42
CA SER A 401 -4.86 3.47 8.32
C SER A 401 -5.60 3.71 6.99
N PRO A 402 -5.07 4.51 6.06
CA PRO A 402 -5.70 4.78 4.77
C PRO A 402 -6.12 3.52 3.99
N PRO A 403 -5.30 2.45 3.90
CA PRO A 403 -5.73 1.20 3.27
C PRO A 403 -6.90 0.51 3.98
N ALA A 404 -7.08 0.70 5.30
CA ALA A 404 -8.19 0.09 6.03
C ALA A 404 -9.54 0.74 5.67
N ILE A 405 -9.52 2.05 5.45
CA ILE A 405 -10.68 2.82 4.96
C ILE A 405 -11.01 2.40 3.51
N LEU A 406 -9.99 2.25 2.67
CA LEU A 406 -10.13 1.78 1.28
C LEU A 406 -10.79 0.39 1.20
N ASN A 407 -10.32 -0.58 2.00
CA ASN A 407 -10.92 -1.92 2.05
C ASN A 407 -12.41 -1.89 2.41
N ALA A 408 -12.80 -1.08 3.40
CA ALA A 408 -14.20 -0.92 3.77
C ALA A 408 -15.03 -0.27 2.65
N ALA A 409 -14.47 0.76 2.00
CA ALA A 409 -15.10 1.47 0.89
C ALA A 409 -15.40 0.54 -0.30
N PHE A 410 -14.52 -0.41 -0.61
CA PHE A 410 -14.75 -1.37 -1.69
C PHE A 410 -15.95 -2.28 -1.48
N VAL A 411 -16.13 -2.82 -0.28
CA VAL A 411 -17.28 -3.69 0.00
C VAL A 411 -18.56 -2.86 0.06
N ILE A 412 -18.50 -1.63 0.57
CA ILE A 412 -19.61 -0.67 0.50
C ILE A 412 -19.98 -0.39 -0.97
N GLN A 413 -19.01 -0.21 -1.85
CA GLN A 413 -19.28 0.04 -3.27
C GLN A 413 -19.97 -1.15 -3.96
N MET A 414 -19.66 -2.37 -3.55
CA MET A 414 -20.25 -3.58 -4.14
C MET A 414 -21.62 -3.92 -3.57
N TYR A 415 -21.78 -3.79 -2.25
CA TYR A 415 -22.92 -4.36 -1.52
C TYR A 415 -23.62 -3.35 -0.61
N GLY A 416 -23.33 -2.05 -0.79
CA GLY A 416 -23.98 -0.95 -0.06
C GLY A 416 -25.50 -0.89 -0.29
N ASP A 417 -25.98 -1.41 -1.41
CA ASP A 417 -27.42 -1.47 -1.73
C ASP A 417 -28.20 -2.42 -0.81
N PHE A 418 -27.52 -3.32 -0.08
CA PHE A 418 -28.18 -4.16 0.93
C PHE A 418 -28.65 -3.33 2.13
N PHE A 419 -28.10 -2.12 2.34
CA PHE A 419 -28.49 -1.22 3.41
C PHE A 419 -29.69 -0.36 3.01
N THR A 420 -30.84 -0.67 3.62
CA THR A 420 -32.10 0.07 3.44
C THR A 420 -32.42 1.00 4.59
N ASP A 421 -31.79 0.81 5.76
CA ASP A 421 -31.98 1.66 6.93
C ASP A 421 -31.27 3.02 6.73
N PRO A 422 -31.97 4.17 6.88
CA PRO A 422 -31.37 5.49 6.67
C PRO A 422 -30.19 5.81 7.60
N TYR A 423 -30.22 5.34 8.86
CA TYR A 423 -29.15 5.60 9.82
C TYR A 423 -27.90 4.79 9.49
N GLU A 424 -28.07 3.53 9.07
CA GLU A 424 -26.97 2.71 8.57
C GLU A 424 -26.35 3.34 7.31
N ARG A 425 -27.17 3.78 6.34
CA ARG A 425 -26.66 4.47 5.13
C ARG A 425 -25.92 5.77 5.47
N GLN A 426 -26.43 6.55 6.40
CA GLN A 426 -25.76 7.78 6.86
C GLN A 426 -24.41 7.45 7.51
N ALA A 427 -24.33 6.40 8.33
CA ALA A 427 -23.08 5.97 8.94
C ALA A 427 -22.05 5.51 7.89
N LEU A 428 -22.46 4.73 6.88
CA LEU A 428 -21.58 4.37 5.76
C LEU A 428 -21.04 5.60 5.01
N GLY A 429 -21.84 6.68 4.94
CA GLY A 429 -21.40 7.97 4.42
C GLY A 429 -20.16 8.54 5.11
N VAL A 430 -19.93 8.23 6.39
CA VAL A 430 -18.71 8.65 7.13
C VAL A 430 -17.46 7.97 6.57
N ILE A 431 -17.54 6.69 6.22
CA ILE A 431 -16.43 5.95 5.60
C ILE A 431 -16.14 6.53 4.22
N VAL A 432 -17.17 6.78 3.42
CA VAL A 432 -17.04 7.40 2.10
C VAL A 432 -16.41 8.80 2.21
N ALA A 433 -16.84 9.61 3.18
CA ALA A 433 -16.26 10.93 3.42
C ALA A 433 -14.79 10.85 3.86
N LYS A 434 -14.44 9.89 4.73
CA LYS A 434 -13.04 9.65 5.11
C LYS A 434 -12.22 9.16 3.94
N TYR A 435 -12.74 8.24 3.15
CA TYR A 435 -12.10 7.75 1.93
C TYR A 435 -11.78 8.90 0.97
N ARG A 436 -12.72 9.83 0.77
CA ARG A 436 -12.46 11.08 0.02
C ARG A 436 -11.36 11.91 0.67
N ALA A 437 -11.46 12.16 1.98
CA ALA A 437 -10.51 13.01 2.70
C ALA A 437 -9.08 12.46 2.75
N THR A 438 -8.92 11.14 2.63
CA THR A 438 -7.61 10.49 2.48
C THR A 438 -6.88 11.02 1.25
N ASN A 439 -7.60 11.53 0.23
CA ASN A 439 -7.06 12.11 -1.00
C ASN A 439 -6.04 11.21 -1.73
N ALA A 440 -5.99 9.92 -1.42
CA ALA A 440 -4.99 8.98 -1.93
C ALA A 440 -5.58 7.97 -2.93
N TRP A 441 -6.89 7.91 -3.17
CA TRP A 441 -7.51 6.99 -4.14
C TRP A 441 -8.81 7.58 -4.75
N PRO A 442 -9.30 7.08 -5.92
CA PRO A 442 -10.43 7.64 -6.66
C PRO A 442 -11.79 7.45 -5.98
N SER A 443 -12.63 8.50 -5.94
CA SER A 443 -13.85 8.53 -5.11
C SER A 443 -15.18 8.82 -5.82
N GLN A 444 -15.19 8.98 -7.15
CA GLN A 444 -16.38 9.37 -7.91
C GLN A 444 -17.55 8.37 -7.80
N LYS A 445 -17.33 7.06 -8.01
CA LYS A 445 -18.42 6.05 -7.98
C LYS A 445 -19.10 5.93 -6.60
N LEU A 446 -18.35 6.11 -5.51
CA LEU A 446 -18.92 6.12 -4.16
C LEU A 446 -19.73 7.39 -3.87
N THR A 447 -19.50 8.45 -4.65
CA THR A 447 -20.22 9.72 -4.55
C THR A 447 -21.60 9.65 -5.17
N GLU A 448 -21.79 8.87 -6.23
CA GLU A 448 -23.10 8.65 -6.84
C GLU A 448 -24.02 7.76 -5.97
N MET A 449 -23.46 6.80 -5.21
CA MET A 449 -24.23 5.87 -4.38
C MET A 449 -24.79 6.49 -3.09
N PHE A 450 -24.14 7.53 -2.57
CA PHE A 450 -24.46 8.16 -1.27
C PHE A 450 -24.59 9.69 -1.35
N GLY A 451 -24.63 10.26 -2.56
CA GLY A 451 -24.76 11.69 -2.83
C GLY A 451 -26.20 12.19 -2.85
#